data_AF-A0A520ZKH1-F1
#
_entry.id   AF-A0A520ZKH1-F1
#
_cell.length_a   1.000
_cell.length_b   1.000
_cell.length_c   1.000
_cell.angle_alpha   90.00
_cell.angle_beta   90.00
_cell.angle_gamma   90.00
#
_symmetry.space_group_name_H-M   'P 1'
#
loop_
_entity.id
_entity.type
_entity.pdbx_description
1 polymer ?
#
loop_
_entity_poly.entity_id
_entity_poly.type
_entity_poly.pdbx_seq_one_letter_code
_entity_poly.pdbx_strand_id
1 'polypeptide(L)' 'MLALIAGEGKLPAVLVDNLSDLPYIAAMEGYPPDFLTPDRVFRIEHLGTLLEEFRALGITDVCFAGSIRRPVR' A
#
# COMPACT_ATOMS: atom_id res chain seq x y z
N MET A 1 10.46 -5.82 8.12
CA MET A 1 10.39 -4.67 7.18
C MET A 1 8.92 -4.44 6.84
N LEU A 2 8.45 -3.19 6.81
CA LEU A 2 7.04 -2.83 6.67
C LEU A 2 6.67 -2.55 5.20
N ALA A 3 5.54 -3.09 4.75
CA ALA A 3 4.82 -2.58 3.59
C ALA A 3 3.58 -1.79 4.03
N LEU A 4 3.33 -0.68 3.35
CA LEU A 4 2.10 0.10 3.44
C LEU A 4 1.29 -0.09 2.17
N ILE A 5 0.12 -0.74 2.28
CA ILE A 5 -0.89 -0.73 1.22
C ILE A 5 -1.75 0.53 1.42
N ALA A 6 -1.45 1.53 0.61
CA ALA A 6 -2.00 2.88 0.66
C ALA A 6 -3.23 3.02 -0.24
N GLY A 7 -4.37 3.37 0.37
CA GLY A 7 -5.59 3.80 -0.31
C GLY A 7 -5.73 5.33 -0.32
N GLU A 8 -6.89 5.83 -0.75
CA GLU A 8 -7.16 7.26 -0.89
C GLU A 8 -7.06 8.06 0.41
N GLY A 9 -6.75 9.34 0.27
CA GLY A 9 -6.70 10.32 1.35
C GLY A 9 -5.29 10.54 1.91
N LYS A 10 -5.22 11.36 2.96
CA LYS A 10 -3.95 11.85 3.53
C LYS A 10 -3.33 10.93 4.59
N LEU A 11 -4.09 9.98 5.13
CA LEU A 11 -3.63 9.13 6.21
C LEU A 11 -2.33 8.37 5.85
N PRO A 12 -2.19 7.76 4.67
CA PRO A 12 -0.93 7.12 4.28
C PRO A 12 0.29 8.04 4.37
N ALA A 13 0.19 9.28 3.87
CA ALA A 13 1.27 10.25 3.92
C ALA A 13 1.65 10.59 5.37
N VAL A 14 0.66 10.84 6.22
CA VAL A 14 0.87 11.12 7.65
C VAL A 14 1.57 9.96 8.35
N LEU A 15 1.26 8.71 7.98
CA LEU A 15 1.95 7.55 8.54
C LEU A 15 3.42 7.52 8.11
N VAL A 16 3.70 7.67 6.80
CA VAL A 16 5.08 7.68 6.27
C VAL A 16 5.92 8.78 6.92
N ASP A 17 5.37 9.98 7.11
CA ASP A 17 6.06 11.10 7.75
C ASP A 17 6.44 10.85 9.23
N ASN A 18 5.80 9.87 9.88
CA ASN A 18 6.01 9.56 11.31
C ASN A 18 6.69 8.20 11.52
N LEU A 19 7.05 7.47 10.46
CA LEU A 19 7.81 6.22 10.56
C LEU A 19 9.31 6.51 10.65
N SER A 20 10.00 5.70 11.45
CA SER A 20 11.47 5.78 11.58
C SER A 20 12.19 5.34 10.29
N ASP A 21 11.60 4.39 9.56
CA ASP A 21 12.11 3.85 8.31
C ASP A 21 11.04 3.95 7.22
N LEU A 22 11.45 4.25 5.98
CA LEU A 22 10.52 4.30 4.85
C LEU A 22 9.97 2.90 4.54
N PRO A 23 8.64 2.70 4.53
CA PRO A 23 8.06 1.43 4.15
C PRO A 23 8.07 1.25 2.63
N TYR A 24 7.88 0.01 2.18
CA TYR A 24 7.51 -0.24 0.78
C TYR A 24 6.05 0.22 0.57
N ILE A 25 5.79 1.07 -0.42
CA ILE A 25 4.46 1.64 -0.65
C ILE A 25 3.82 0.94 -1.85
N ALA A 26 2.73 0.21 -1.60
CA ALA A 26 1.87 -0.33 -2.63
C ALA A 26 0.52 0.42 -2.64
N ALA A 27 -0.08 0.65 -3.80
CA ALA A 27 -1.40 1.26 -3.91
C ALA A 27 -2.31 0.48 -4.85
N MET A 28 -3.59 0.42 -4.51
CA MET A 28 -4.58 -0.25 -5.35
C MET A 28 -4.98 0.66 -6.52
N GLU A 29 -4.99 0.12 -7.73
CA GLU A 29 -5.44 0.81 -8.93
C GLU A 29 -6.85 1.39 -8.71
N GLY A 30 -7.03 2.66 -9.09
CA GLY A 30 -8.28 3.40 -8.90
C GLY A 30 -8.45 4.06 -7.53
N TYR A 31 -7.55 3.81 -6.56
CA TYR A 31 -7.62 4.39 -5.21
C TYR A 31 -6.24 4.92 -4.75
N PRO A 32 -5.62 5.85 -5.48
CA PRO A 32 -4.28 6.34 -5.14
C PRO A 32 -4.29 7.18 -3.85
N PRO A 33 -3.25 7.09 -3.01
CA PRO A 33 -3.10 7.96 -1.84
C PRO A 33 -2.80 9.42 -2.23
N ASP A 34 -3.11 10.35 -1.34
CA ASP A 34 -2.69 11.74 -1.49
C ASP A 34 -1.22 11.90 -1.07
N PHE A 35 -0.47 12.75 -1.78
CA PHE A 35 0.91 13.17 -1.43
C PHE A 35 1.97 12.07 -1.37
N LEU A 36 1.64 10.82 -1.73
CA LEU A 36 2.59 9.72 -1.82
C LEU A 36 2.68 9.19 -3.26
N THR A 37 3.89 8.80 -3.65
CA THR A 37 4.12 8.05 -4.89
C THR A 37 4.31 6.58 -4.52
N PRO A 38 3.44 5.66 -4.98
CA PRO A 38 3.61 4.24 -4.73
C PRO A 38 4.82 3.68 -5.48
N ASP A 39 5.58 2.79 -4.83
CA ASP A 39 6.58 1.93 -5.49
C ASP A 39 5.91 0.94 -6.44
N ARG A 40 4.68 0.53 -6.10
CA ARG A 40 3.89 -0.45 -6.83
C ARG A 40 2.43 -0.08 -6.87
N VAL A 41 1.86 -0.06 -8.08
CA VAL A 41 0.41 -0.05 -8.27
C VAL A 41 -0.05 -1.45 -8.68
N PHE A 42 -1.13 -1.95 -8.08
CA PHE A 42 -1.66 -3.29 -8.32
C PHE A 42 -3.19 -3.30 -8.37
N ARG A 43 -3.78 -4.31 -9.02
CA ARG A 43 -5.24 -4.55 -8.98
C ARG A 43 -5.59 -5.53 -7.87
N ILE A 44 -6.81 -5.47 -7.33
CA ILE A 44 -7.23 -6.30 -6.17
C ILE A 44 -7.07 -7.81 -6.42
N GLU A 45 -7.32 -8.28 -7.64
CA GLU A 45 -7.12 -9.68 -8.07
C GLU A 45 -5.65 -10.13 -8.03
N HIS A 46 -4.71 -9.19 -8.01
CA HIS A 46 -3.26 -9.43 -7.93
C HIS A 46 -2.71 -9.28 -6.51
N LEU A 47 -3.56 -9.21 -5.48
CA LEU A 47 -3.12 -9.14 -4.09
C LEU A 47 -2.24 -10.35 -3.71
N GLY A 48 -2.57 -11.55 -4.18
CA GLY A 48 -1.74 -12.74 -3.94
C GLY A 48 -0.31 -12.58 -4.49
N THR A 49 -0.19 -12.09 -5.73
CA THR A 49 1.11 -11.80 -6.37
C THR A 49 1.88 -10.73 -5.60
N LEU A 50 1.22 -9.66 -5.18
CA LEU A 50 1.85 -8.61 -4.35
C LEU A 50 2.41 -9.18 -3.05
N LEU A 51 1.68 -10.08 -2.38
CA LEU A 51 2.14 -10.71 -1.15
C LEU A 51 3.34 -11.64 -1.38
N GLU A 52 3.43 -12.31 -2.53
CA GLU A 52 4.65 -13.06 -2.92
C GLU A 52 5.82 -12.12 -3.21
N GLU A 53 5.59 -11.00 -3.91
CA GLU A 53 6.60 -9.95 -4.12
C GLU A 53 7.13 -9.44 -2.76
N PHE A 54 6.25 -9.19 -1.80
CA PHE A 54 6.61 -8.78 -0.44
C PHE A 54 7.49 -9.83 0.27
N ARG A 55 7.10 -11.12 0.20
CA ARG A 55 7.90 -12.21 0.76
C ARG A 55 9.30 -12.26 0.14
N ALA A 56 9.40 -12.14 -1.18
CA ALA A 56 10.68 -12.13 -1.89
C ALA A 56 11.57 -10.94 -1.50
N LEU A 57 10.97 -9.80 -1.15
CA LEU A 57 11.65 -8.60 -0.65
C LEU A 57 11.98 -8.67 0.85
N GLY A 58 11.57 -9.73 1.57
CA GLY A 58 11.80 -9.84 3.01
C GLY A 58 10.87 -8.96 3.85
N ILE A 59 9.74 -8.53 3.30
CA ILE A 59 8.68 -7.80 4.00
C ILE A 59 7.89 -8.79 4.84
N THR A 60 7.72 -8.48 6.12
CA THR A 60 7.12 -9.36 7.14
C THR A 60 5.82 -8.79 7.71
N ASP A 61 5.66 -7.48 7.62
CA ASP A 61 4.58 -6.73 8.25
C ASP A 61 3.88 -5.89 7.18
N VAL A 62 2.55 -5.89 7.22
CA VAL A 62 1.72 -5.14 6.26
C VAL A 62 0.74 -4.27 7.03
N CYS A 63 0.74 -2.98 6.72
CA CYS A 63 -0.27 -2.02 7.17
C CYS A 63 -1.18 -1.67 6.00
N PHE A 64 -2.49 -1.65 6.23
CA PHE A 64 -3.48 -1.13 5.30
C PHE A 64 -3.98 0.21 5.84
N ALA A 65 -3.80 1.27 5.06
CA ALA A 65 -4.21 2.61 5.47
C ALA A 65 -4.76 3.41 4.29
N GLY A 66 -5.78 4.23 4.54
CA GLY A 66 -6.49 4.99 3.51
C GLY A 66 -7.79 4.33 3.09
N SER A 67 -8.58 5.06 2.30
CA SER A 67 -9.91 4.62 1.88
C SER A 67 -9.84 3.82 0.58
N ILE A 68 -10.62 2.74 0.50
CA ILE A 68 -10.90 2.03 -0.75
C ILE A 68 -12.40 1.76 -0.83
N ARG A 69 -12.92 1.52 -2.04
CA ARG A 69 -14.31 1.10 -2.21
C ARG A 69 -14.39 -0.37 -2.60
N ARG A 70 -15.47 -1.01 -2.16
CA ARG A 70 -15.80 -2.38 -2.58
C ARG A 70 -16.03 -2.39 -4.10
N PRO A 71 -15.44 -3.33 -4.85
CA PRO A 71 -15.75 -3.52 -6.26
C PRO A 71 -17.25 -3.74 -6.47
N VAL A 72 -17.80 -3.13 -7.51
CA VAL A 72 -19.18 -3.42 -7.96
C VAL A 72 -19.26 -4.87 -8.45
N ARG A 73 -20.38 -5.53 -8.17
CA ARG A 73 -20.66 -6.88 -8.68
C ARG A 73 -21.10 -6.82 -10.13
#